data_AF-A0A2V1BJE7-F1
#
_entry.id   AF-A0A2V1BJE7-F1
#
_cell.length_a   1.000
_cell.length_b   1.000
_cell.length_c   1.000
_cell.angle_alpha   90.00
_cell.angle_beta   90.00
_cell.angle_gamma   90.00
#
_symmetry.space_group_name_H-M   'P 1'
#
loop_
_entity.id
_entity.type
_entity.pdbx_description
1 polymer ?
#
loop_
_entity_poly.entity_id
_entity_poly.type
_entity_poly.pdbx_seq_one_letter_code
_entity_poly.pdbx_strand_id
1 'polypeptide(L)'
;MTKPSLIARKARREHERQQAILQKRNLPLCPGCELCSATKARECQRLQQQHEKSLRSRTRQALKNTLFEGVVVIKPKDVALTGAASEAHTQTDQSRQVYWTDGSCRHNSSCGLGVVYYCSIRSRWIELSWRVRGFVGTHVLEIYAISKALEIAWNRCRDMETKLRPTCICVYSDCTGALEYFDGFRWTLDGMKRLPCGPRLVGPGIVATKELSAVGIKVELRYVPGHAGIEGNVKADRAAKKGAEHFAKQRVAGVMIELLGGGGHDL
;
A
#
# COMPACT_ATOMS: atom_id res chain seq x y z
N MET A 1 -38.47 -33.39 5.04
CA MET A 1 -37.54 -32.24 5.07
C MET A 1 -36.17 -32.68 4.58
N THR A 2 -35.74 -32.24 3.40
CA THR A 2 -34.44 -32.58 2.81
C THR A 2 -33.32 -31.82 3.51
N LYS A 3 -32.26 -32.51 3.93
CA LYS A 3 -31.10 -31.88 4.58
C LYS A 3 -30.40 -30.95 3.56
N PRO A 4 -30.06 -29.70 3.92
CA PRO A 4 -29.32 -28.81 3.04
C PRO A 4 -27.99 -29.44 2.63
N SER A 5 -27.62 -29.30 1.35
CA SER A 5 -26.36 -29.81 0.84
C SER A 5 -25.18 -29.23 1.62
N LEU A 6 -24.07 -29.97 1.66
CA LEU A 6 -22.84 -29.55 2.32
C LEU A 6 -22.32 -28.22 1.74
N ILE A 7 -22.59 -27.99 0.46
CA ILE A 7 -22.29 -26.75 -0.27
C ILE A 7 -23.15 -25.59 0.25
N ALA A 8 -24.46 -25.79 0.42
CA ALA A 8 -25.37 -24.77 0.96
C ALA A 8 -24.98 -24.36 2.39
N ARG A 9 -24.58 -25.34 3.23
CA ARG A 9 -24.08 -25.09 4.58
C ARG A 9 -22.79 -24.27 4.60
N LYS A 10 -21.85 -24.54 3.68
CA LYS A 10 -20.59 -23.78 3.57
C LYS A 10 -20.83 -22.35 3.10
N ALA A 11 -21.73 -22.17 2.13
CA ALA A 11 -22.12 -20.85 1.64
C ALA A 11 -22.80 -20.00 2.73
N ARG A 12 -23.68 -20.61 3.53
CA ARG A 12 -24.34 -19.92 4.65
C ARG A 12 -23.32 -19.43 5.70
N ARG A 13 -22.38 -20.29 6.10
CA ARG A 13 -21.31 -19.91 7.05
C ARG A 13 -20.41 -18.80 6.53
N GLU A 14 -20.13 -18.78 5.24
CA GLU A 14 -19.32 -17.70 4.63
C GLU A 14 -20.10 -16.39 4.55
N HIS A 15 -21.39 -16.44 4.23
CA HIS A 15 -22.27 -15.27 4.26
C HIS A 15 -22.39 -14.69 5.68
N GLU A 16 -22.59 -15.54 6.70
CA GLU A 16 -22.63 -15.14 8.10
C GLU A 16 -21.31 -14.46 8.54
N ARG A 17 -20.16 -14.96 8.08
CA ARG A 17 -18.86 -14.31 8.32
C ARG A 17 -18.78 -12.95 7.66
N GLN A 18 -19.26 -12.80 6.43
CA GLN A 18 -19.26 -11.52 5.73
C GLN A 18 -20.18 -10.51 6.39
N GLN A 19 -21.38 -10.91 6.84
CA GLN A 19 -22.27 -10.05 7.63
C GLN A 19 -21.59 -9.59 8.93
N ALA A 20 -20.91 -10.49 9.64
CA ALA A 20 -20.18 -10.12 10.86
C ALA A 20 -19.02 -9.13 10.60
N ILE A 21 -18.38 -9.19 9.43
CA ILE A 21 -17.34 -8.22 9.03
C ILE A 21 -17.96 -6.86 8.71
N LEU A 22 -19.10 -6.83 8.01
CA LEU A 22 -19.82 -5.59 7.69
C LEU A 22 -20.34 -4.91 8.96
N GLN A 23 -20.90 -5.69 9.89
CA GLN A 23 -21.36 -5.20 11.19
C GLN A 23 -20.23 -4.55 12.00
N LYS A 24 -19.05 -5.19 12.04
CA LYS A 24 -17.86 -4.63 12.70
C LYS A 24 -17.36 -3.33 12.09
N ARG A 25 -17.78 -3.00 10.86
CA ARG A 25 -17.37 -1.81 10.11
C ARG A 25 -18.46 -0.74 10.04
N ASN A 26 -19.58 -0.89 10.78
CA ASN A 26 -20.76 -0.04 10.66
C ASN A 26 -21.26 0.13 9.21
N LEU A 27 -21.02 -0.88 8.37
CA LEU A 27 -21.51 -0.90 7.00
C LEU A 27 -22.91 -1.52 6.97
N PRO A 28 -23.80 -1.08 6.05
CA PRO A 28 -25.15 -1.60 5.97
C PRO A 28 -25.14 -3.11 5.80
N LEU A 29 -25.79 -3.80 6.72
CA LEU A 29 -26.00 -5.24 6.66
C LEU A 29 -26.88 -5.56 5.46
N CYS A 30 -26.65 -6.71 4.84
CA CYS A 30 -27.58 -7.19 3.84
C CYS A 30 -28.90 -7.48 4.58
N PRO A 31 -30.04 -6.87 4.19
CA PRO A 31 -31.30 -6.91 4.97
C PRO A 31 -32.00 -8.27 4.95
N GLY A 32 -31.25 -9.37 4.86
CA GLY A 32 -31.77 -10.73 4.77
C GLY A 32 -32.41 -10.97 3.41
N CYS A 33 -31.62 -11.42 2.44
CA CYS A 33 -32.20 -12.04 1.24
C CYS A 33 -31.71 -13.48 1.12
N GLU A 34 -32.67 -14.41 1.14
CA GLU A 34 -32.48 -15.81 0.73
C GLU A 34 -31.95 -15.93 -0.73
N LEU A 35 -31.90 -14.80 -1.45
CA LEU A 35 -31.44 -14.62 -2.83
C LEU A 35 -30.05 -13.97 -2.96
N CYS A 36 -29.31 -13.70 -1.89
CA CYS A 36 -27.87 -13.43 -2.00
C CYS A 36 -27.13 -14.75 -2.23
N SER A 37 -27.40 -15.35 -3.39
CA SER A 37 -26.82 -16.63 -3.78
C SER A 37 -25.30 -16.50 -3.77
N ALA A 38 -24.62 -17.58 -3.40
CA ALA A 38 -23.17 -17.71 -3.59
C ALA A 38 -22.72 -17.27 -4.98
N THR A 39 -23.62 -17.28 -5.97
CA THR A 39 -23.48 -16.74 -7.32
C THR A 39 -23.16 -15.24 -7.35
N LYS A 40 -23.88 -14.36 -6.61
CA LYS A 40 -23.57 -12.92 -6.58
C LYS A 40 -22.24 -12.62 -5.90
N ALA A 41 -21.92 -13.32 -4.82
CA ALA A 41 -20.60 -13.21 -4.17
C ALA A 41 -19.47 -13.71 -5.08
N ARG A 42 -19.68 -14.83 -5.79
CA ARG A 42 -18.75 -15.36 -6.80
C ARG A 42 -18.60 -14.42 -7.99
N GLU A 43 -19.68 -13.76 -8.39
CA GLU A 43 -19.68 -12.80 -9.50
C GLU A 43 -18.91 -11.54 -9.12
N CYS A 44 -19.15 -10.95 -7.94
CA CYS A 44 -18.30 -9.87 -7.41
C CYS A 44 -16.82 -10.29 -7.31
N GLN A 45 -16.54 -11.51 -6.83
CA GLN A 45 -15.17 -12.02 -6.75
C GLN A 45 -14.55 -12.23 -8.15
N ARG A 46 -15.33 -12.70 -9.13
CA ARG A 46 -14.89 -12.89 -10.52
C ARG A 46 -14.63 -11.55 -11.20
N LEU A 47 -15.49 -10.56 -10.98
CA LEU A 47 -15.32 -9.19 -11.48
C LEU A 47 -14.08 -8.53 -10.86
N GLN A 48 -13.85 -8.68 -9.55
CA GLN A 48 -12.63 -8.22 -8.88
C GLN A 48 -11.38 -8.91 -9.45
N GLN A 49 -11.40 -10.23 -9.65
CA GLN A 49 -10.28 -10.97 -10.25
C GLN A 49 -10.04 -10.57 -11.72
N GLN A 50 -11.09 -10.33 -12.50
CA GLN A 50 -10.99 -9.85 -13.88
C GLN A 50 -10.43 -8.42 -13.93
N HIS A 51 -10.88 -7.54 -13.04
CA HIS A 51 -10.37 -6.18 -12.90
C HIS A 51 -8.89 -6.18 -12.50
N GLU A 52 -8.49 -7.01 -11.53
CA GLU A 52 -7.08 -7.18 -11.16
C GLU A 52 -6.23 -7.74 -12.31
N LYS A 53 -6.74 -8.73 -13.06
CA LYS A 53 -6.02 -9.27 -14.23
C LYS A 53 -5.85 -8.22 -15.32
N SER A 54 -6.88 -7.42 -15.58
CA SER A 54 -6.85 -6.32 -16.54
C SER A 54 -5.84 -5.24 -16.13
N LEU A 55 -5.89 -4.80 -14.87
CA LEU A 55 -4.92 -3.87 -14.29
C LEU A 55 -3.49 -4.40 -14.41
N ARG A 56 -3.25 -5.66 -14.04
CA ARG A 56 -1.92 -6.29 -14.15
C ARG A 56 -1.42 -6.32 -15.60
N SER A 57 -2.29 -6.60 -16.56
CA SER A 57 -1.93 -6.58 -17.98
C SER A 57 -1.54 -5.17 -18.44
N ARG A 58 -2.36 -4.16 -18.08
CA ARG A 58 -2.10 -2.75 -18.38
C ARG A 58 -0.80 -2.26 -17.74
N THR A 59 -0.60 -2.53 -16.44
CA THR A 59 0.64 -2.16 -15.75
C THR A 59 1.85 -2.83 -16.41
N ARG A 60 1.78 -4.12 -16.75
CA ARG A 60 2.89 -4.81 -17.42
C ARG A 60 3.22 -4.21 -18.78
N GLN A 61 2.21 -3.78 -19.52
CA GLN A 61 2.40 -3.12 -20.81
C GLN A 61 2.99 -1.71 -20.64
N ALA A 62 2.45 -0.92 -19.71
CA ALA A 62 2.93 0.43 -19.39
C ALA A 62 4.39 0.40 -18.90
N LEU A 63 4.76 -0.61 -18.12
CA LEU A 63 6.09 -0.74 -17.54
C LEU A 63 7.19 -0.99 -18.57
N LYS A 64 6.88 -1.47 -19.78
CA LYS A 64 7.89 -1.72 -20.82
C LYS A 64 8.66 -0.45 -21.20
N ASN A 65 8.00 0.70 -21.15
CA ASN A 65 8.53 2.00 -21.60
C ASN A 65 8.39 3.08 -20.51
N THR A 66 8.38 2.68 -19.24
CA THR A 66 8.18 3.62 -18.13
C THR A 66 9.27 3.42 -17.10
N LEU A 67 10.09 4.46 -16.94
CA LEU A 67 11.09 4.58 -15.88
C LEU A 67 10.49 5.32 -14.70
N PHE A 68 11.19 5.34 -13.57
CA PHE A 68 10.76 6.09 -12.41
C PHE A 68 10.88 7.60 -12.66
N GLU A 69 9.75 8.33 -12.58
CA GLU A 69 9.67 9.77 -12.79
C GLU A 69 9.58 10.50 -11.44
N GLY A 70 10.70 10.55 -10.74
CA GLY A 70 10.83 11.28 -9.48
C GLY A 70 12.30 11.59 -9.16
N VAL A 71 12.50 12.33 -8.08
CA VAL A 71 13.84 12.61 -7.55
C VAL A 71 14.08 11.84 -6.26
N VAL A 72 15.30 11.35 -6.09
CA VAL A 72 15.74 10.68 -4.86
C VAL A 72 16.70 11.60 -4.12
N VAL A 73 16.42 11.86 -2.85
CA VAL A 73 17.14 12.82 -2.01
C VAL A 73 17.67 12.11 -0.77
N ILE A 74 18.94 11.71 -0.82
CA ILE A 74 19.66 11.12 0.30
C ILE A 74 20.61 12.19 0.86
N LYS A 75 20.24 12.80 1.98
CA LYS A 75 21.06 13.81 2.67
C LYS A 75 21.82 13.18 3.84
N PRO A 76 22.91 13.81 4.33
CA PRO A 76 23.55 13.43 5.58
C PRO A 76 22.55 13.33 6.74
N LYS A 77 22.85 12.45 7.70
CA LYS A 77 21.92 12.01 8.76
C LYS A 77 21.32 13.17 9.54
N ASP A 78 22.13 14.13 9.95
CA ASP A 78 21.73 15.35 10.67
C ASP A 78 20.76 16.20 9.84
N VAL A 79 21.09 16.47 8.57
CA VAL A 79 20.26 17.28 7.67
C VAL A 79 18.95 16.57 7.34
N ALA A 80 18.99 15.25 7.14
CA ALA A 80 17.81 14.42 6.90
C ALA A 80 16.88 14.41 8.13
N LEU A 81 17.45 14.31 9.33
CA LEU A 81 16.70 14.36 10.58
C LEU A 81 15.99 15.71 10.76
N THR A 82 16.72 16.82 10.62
CA THR A 82 16.14 18.16 10.74
C THR A 82 15.03 18.37 9.71
N GLY A 83 15.25 17.97 8.46
CA GLY A 83 14.23 18.08 7.41
C GLY A 83 12.96 17.26 7.71
N ALA A 84 13.13 16.01 8.14
CA ALA A 84 11.99 15.14 8.49
C ALA A 84 11.24 15.64 9.74
N ALA A 85 11.97 16.18 10.72
CA ALA A 85 11.36 16.80 11.90
C ALA A 85 10.55 18.03 11.51
N SER A 86 11.08 18.92 10.66
CA SER A 86 10.33 20.07 10.16
C SER A 86 9.05 19.64 9.42
N GLU A 87 9.09 18.55 8.64
CA GLU A 87 7.90 18.02 7.97
C GLU A 87 6.76 17.66 8.93
N ALA A 88 7.10 17.03 10.07
CA ALA A 88 6.11 16.66 11.08
C ALA A 88 5.42 17.89 11.68
N HIS A 89 6.12 19.03 11.75
CA HIS A 89 5.59 20.29 12.28
C HIS A 89 4.92 21.17 11.23
N THR A 90 5.27 21.03 9.95
CA THR A 90 4.79 21.89 8.84
C THR A 90 3.57 21.30 8.15
N GLN A 91 2.67 20.66 8.90
CA GLN A 91 1.43 20.07 8.39
C GLN A 91 0.48 21.08 7.71
N THR A 92 0.87 22.34 7.60
CA THR A 92 0.07 23.45 7.08
C THR A 92 0.16 23.64 5.56
N ASP A 93 1.12 23.00 4.87
CA ASP A 93 1.26 23.15 3.42
C ASP A 93 0.38 22.14 2.67
N GLN A 94 -0.81 22.56 2.24
CA GLN A 94 -1.72 21.73 1.43
C GLN A 94 -1.16 21.39 0.04
N SER A 95 -0.12 22.11 -0.42
CA SER A 95 0.47 21.87 -1.73
C SER A 95 1.34 20.62 -1.76
N ARG A 96 1.64 20.01 -0.61
CA ARG A 96 2.51 18.84 -0.49
C ARG A 96 1.85 17.73 0.32
N GLN A 97 1.88 16.53 -0.25
CA GLN A 97 1.33 15.33 0.39
C GLN A 97 2.47 14.39 0.79
N VAL A 98 2.55 14.09 2.08
CA VAL A 98 3.65 13.30 2.67
C VAL A 98 3.19 11.89 3.00
N TYR A 99 4.03 10.91 2.68
CA TYR A 99 3.91 9.50 3.02
C TYR A 99 5.17 9.03 3.75
N TRP A 100 5.00 8.12 4.70
CA TRP A 100 6.05 7.45 5.45
C TRP A 100 5.93 5.95 5.22
N THR A 101 7.04 5.28 4.97
CA THR A 101 7.04 3.86 4.59
C THR A 101 8.07 3.09 5.39
N ASP A 102 7.73 1.84 5.73
CA ASP A 102 8.65 0.91 6.39
C ASP A 102 8.32 -0.53 5.99
N GLY A 103 9.33 -1.40 6.04
CA GLY A 103 9.26 -2.83 5.79
C GLY A 103 9.77 -3.64 6.98
N SER A 104 8.89 -4.43 7.60
CA SER A 104 9.26 -5.25 8.77
C SER A 104 9.23 -6.74 8.44
N CYS A 105 10.28 -7.46 8.84
CA CYS A 105 10.33 -8.91 8.86
C CYS A 105 10.54 -9.41 10.30
N ARG A 106 9.76 -10.39 10.74
CA ARG A 106 9.94 -11.04 12.06
C ARG A 106 10.74 -12.33 11.94
N HIS A 107 11.30 -12.78 13.07
CA HIS A 107 12.09 -14.00 13.17
C HIS A 107 11.36 -15.28 12.69
N ASN A 108 10.02 -15.26 12.64
CA ASN A 108 9.20 -16.35 12.13
C ASN A 108 8.92 -16.27 10.61
N SER A 109 9.71 -15.47 9.88
CA SER A 109 9.57 -15.21 8.45
C SER A 109 8.24 -14.54 8.05
N SER A 110 7.53 -13.95 9.00
CA SER A 110 6.35 -13.15 8.69
C SER A 110 6.77 -11.72 8.36
N CYS A 111 6.39 -11.27 7.16
CA CYS A 111 6.79 -9.99 6.62
C CYS A 111 5.58 -9.06 6.50
N GLY A 112 5.81 -7.75 6.64
CA GLY A 112 4.79 -6.73 6.53
C GLY A 112 5.31 -5.43 5.96
N LEU A 113 4.40 -4.67 5.36
CA LEU A 113 4.63 -3.32 4.83
C LEU A 113 3.78 -2.34 5.61
N GLY A 114 4.35 -1.18 5.95
CA GLY A 114 3.66 -0.06 6.54
C GLY A 114 3.68 1.14 5.59
N VAL A 115 2.53 1.78 5.41
CA VAL A 115 2.43 3.10 4.76
C VAL A 115 1.56 3.98 5.62
N VAL A 116 2.05 5.17 5.94
CA VAL A 116 1.38 6.12 6.82
C VAL A 116 1.38 7.51 6.20
N TYR A 117 0.25 8.21 6.26
CA TYR A 117 0.09 9.55 5.69
C TYR A 117 -1.10 10.30 6.31
N TYR A 118 -1.23 11.58 6.00
CA TYR A 118 -2.38 12.41 6.37
C TYR A 118 -3.31 12.66 5.18
N CYS A 119 -4.63 12.66 5.37
CA CYS A 119 -5.56 13.09 4.32
C CYS A 119 -5.58 14.61 4.11
N SER A 120 -5.32 15.38 5.17
CA SER A 120 -5.32 16.85 5.20
C SER A 120 -4.71 17.33 6.53
N ILE A 121 -4.45 18.63 6.65
CA ILE A 121 -3.88 19.34 7.82
C ILE A 121 -4.55 18.96 9.15
N ARG A 122 -5.84 18.64 9.14
CA ARG A 122 -6.62 18.32 10.36
C ARG A 122 -7.03 16.85 10.45
N SER A 123 -6.55 16.02 9.52
CA SER A 123 -6.90 14.61 9.50
C SER A 123 -6.07 13.82 10.52
N ARG A 124 -6.65 12.74 11.04
CA ARG A 124 -5.89 11.72 11.74
C ARG A 124 -4.93 11.03 10.78
N TRP A 125 -3.87 10.47 11.34
CA TRP A 125 -2.98 9.56 10.62
C TRP A 125 -3.77 8.40 10.02
N ILE A 126 -3.58 8.16 8.73
CA ILE A 126 -4.03 6.93 8.08
C ILE A 126 -2.88 5.96 8.10
N GLU A 127 -3.06 4.85 8.81
CA GLU A 127 -2.09 3.77 8.93
C GLU A 127 -2.58 2.57 8.14
N LEU A 128 -1.83 2.22 7.08
CA LEU A 128 -2.12 1.06 6.25
C LEU A 128 -1.03 0.01 6.43
N SER A 129 -1.47 -1.24 6.59
CA SER A 129 -0.60 -2.38 6.83
C SER A 129 -0.94 -3.51 5.86
N TRP A 130 0.08 -4.11 5.26
CA TRP A 130 -0.08 -5.29 4.44
C TRP A 130 0.78 -6.41 4.94
N ARG A 131 0.29 -7.65 4.80
CA ARG A 131 1.10 -8.84 4.98
C ARG A 131 1.77 -9.20 3.67
N VAL A 132 3.07 -9.51 3.71
CA VAL A 132 3.80 -10.13 2.59
C VAL A 132 4.01 -11.60 2.92
N ARG A 133 3.46 -12.49 2.08
CA ARG A 133 3.65 -13.94 2.26
C ARG A 133 5.03 -14.37 1.76
N GLY A 134 5.69 -15.21 2.55
CA GLY A 134 7.03 -15.73 2.26
C GLY A 134 8.12 -14.91 2.93
N PHE A 135 9.35 -15.41 2.85
CA PHE A 135 10.53 -14.72 3.34
C PHE A 135 11.11 -13.86 2.22
N VAL A 136 11.24 -12.57 2.49
CA VAL A 136 11.95 -11.61 1.64
C VAL A 136 12.85 -10.76 2.54
N GLY A 137 14.00 -10.34 2.03
CA GLY A 137 14.91 -9.47 2.78
C GLY A 137 14.24 -8.15 3.15
N THR A 138 14.59 -7.58 4.30
CA THR A 138 14.02 -6.30 4.79
C THR A 138 14.13 -5.19 3.74
N HIS A 139 15.29 -5.05 3.09
CA HIS A 139 15.48 -4.07 1.99
C HIS A 139 14.49 -4.24 0.82
N VAL A 140 14.04 -5.47 0.53
CA VAL A 140 13.01 -5.73 -0.50
C VAL A 140 11.64 -5.25 -0.03
N LEU A 141 11.33 -5.44 1.26
CA LEU A 141 10.09 -4.93 1.85
C LEU A 141 10.03 -3.40 1.79
N GLU A 142 11.15 -2.74 2.07
CA GLU A 142 11.26 -1.28 1.96
C GLU A 142 10.93 -0.78 0.55
N ILE A 143 11.49 -1.44 -0.48
CA ILE A 143 11.18 -1.13 -1.90
C ILE A 143 9.68 -1.32 -2.18
N TYR A 144 9.06 -2.36 -1.62
CA TYR A 144 7.63 -2.63 -1.80
C TYR A 144 6.76 -1.61 -1.08
N ALA A 145 7.17 -1.15 0.11
CA ALA A 145 6.47 -0.13 0.87
C ALA A 145 6.48 1.22 0.14
N ILE A 146 7.64 1.63 -0.41
CA ILE A 146 7.74 2.84 -1.26
C ILE A 146 6.82 2.72 -2.48
N SER A 147 6.90 1.61 -3.22
CA SER A 147 6.02 1.38 -4.39
C SER A 147 4.54 1.47 -4.01
N LYS A 148 4.16 0.90 -2.86
CA LYS A 148 2.78 0.97 -2.37
C LYS A 148 2.35 2.39 -2.03
N ALA A 149 3.21 3.19 -1.41
CA ALA A 149 2.92 4.59 -1.14
C ALA A 149 2.66 5.39 -2.43
N LEU A 150 3.47 5.17 -3.46
CA LEU A 150 3.29 5.81 -4.77
C LEU A 150 1.97 5.39 -5.45
N GLU A 151 1.64 4.10 -5.41
CA GLU A 151 0.37 3.59 -5.91
C GLU A 151 -0.83 4.23 -5.19
N ILE A 152 -0.75 4.36 -3.86
CA ILE A 152 -1.78 5.01 -3.05
C ILE A 152 -1.89 6.49 -3.39
N ALA A 153 -0.76 7.18 -3.52
CA ALA A 153 -0.72 8.60 -3.87
C ALA A 153 -1.42 8.86 -5.20
N TRP A 154 -1.10 8.08 -6.24
CA TRP A 154 -1.76 8.19 -7.54
C TRP A 154 -3.25 7.88 -7.47
N ASN A 155 -3.65 6.76 -6.84
CA ASN A 155 -5.07 6.40 -6.74
C ASN A 155 -5.90 7.50 -6.06
N ARG A 156 -5.31 8.21 -5.09
CA ARG A 156 -5.96 9.37 -4.47
C ARG A 156 -6.02 10.55 -5.41
N CYS A 157 -4.92 10.91 -6.08
CA CYS A 157 -4.87 12.11 -6.93
C CYS A 157 -5.69 11.98 -8.22
N ARG A 158 -5.83 10.77 -8.76
CA ARG A 158 -6.55 10.50 -10.01
C ARG A 158 -7.96 11.06 -9.99
N ASP A 159 -8.66 10.89 -8.87
CA ASP A 159 -10.08 11.22 -8.74
C ASP A 159 -10.30 12.60 -8.08
N MET A 160 -9.22 13.33 -7.75
CA MET A 160 -9.30 14.70 -7.23
C MET A 160 -9.49 15.73 -8.34
N GLU A 161 -10.26 16.78 -8.04
CA GLU A 161 -10.30 18.00 -8.84
C GLU A 161 -8.91 18.60 -8.99
N THR A 162 -8.58 19.10 -10.19
CA THR A 162 -7.24 19.61 -10.52
C THR A 162 -6.74 20.66 -9.53
N LYS A 163 -7.61 21.54 -9.04
CA LYS A 163 -7.27 22.61 -8.09
C LYS A 163 -6.95 22.11 -6.68
N LEU A 164 -7.37 20.90 -6.34
CA LEU A 164 -7.17 20.28 -5.02
C LEU A 164 -6.01 19.29 -5.02
N ARG A 165 -5.40 19.02 -6.18
CA ARG A 165 -4.25 18.11 -6.27
C ARG A 165 -3.02 18.73 -5.60
N PRO A 166 -2.25 17.94 -4.85
CA PRO A 166 -0.97 18.41 -4.35
C PRO A 166 -0.03 18.69 -5.52
N THR A 167 0.82 19.70 -5.39
CA THR A 167 1.90 19.98 -6.36
C THR A 167 3.07 19.02 -6.20
N CYS A 168 3.20 18.37 -5.04
CA CYS A 168 4.28 17.46 -4.71
C CYS A 168 3.80 16.29 -3.84
N ILE A 169 4.22 15.07 -4.19
CA ILE A 169 4.19 13.89 -3.33
C ILE A 169 5.59 13.67 -2.76
N CYS A 170 5.71 13.55 -1.44
CA CYS A 170 6.94 13.19 -0.78
C CYS A 170 6.80 11.86 -0.05
N VAL A 171 7.69 10.91 -0.30
CA VAL A 171 7.74 9.62 0.40
C VAL A 171 9.03 9.54 1.21
N TYR A 172 8.92 9.37 2.52
CA TYR A 172 10.04 9.15 3.43
C TYR A 172 10.25 7.66 3.70
N SER A 173 11.50 7.21 3.63
CA SER A 173 11.96 5.88 4.03
C SER A 173 13.31 6.00 4.74
N ASP A 174 13.56 5.13 5.71
CA ASP A 174 14.85 5.04 6.39
C ASP A 174 15.83 4.03 5.79
N CYS A 175 15.45 3.42 4.67
CA CYS A 175 16.29 2.49 3.93
C CYS A 175 16.94 3.17 2.72
N THR A 176 18.19 3.60 2.86
CA THR A 176 18.97 4.19 1.75
C THR A 176 19.10 3.22 0.57
N GLY A 177 19.28 1.93 0.83
CA GLY A 177 19.34 0.91 -0.23
C GLY A 177 18.05 0.85 -1.06
N ALA A 178 16.87 1.00 -0.44
CA ALA A 178 15.62 1.04 -1.19
C ALA A 178 15.50 2.32 -2.04
N LEU A 179 15.95 3.45 -1.51
CA LEU A 179 16.02 4.72 -2.24
C LEU A 179 16.97 4.65 -3.45
N GLU A 180 18.14 4.05 -3.28
CA GLU A 180 19.12 3.80 -4.35
C GLU A 180 18.56 2.90 -5.45
N TYR A 181 17.73 1.90 -5.11
CA TYR A 181 17.02 1.09 -6.09
C TYR A 181 16.10 1.94 -6.98
N PHE A 182 15.35 2.88 -6.37
CA PHE A 182 14.49 3.79 -7.12
C PHE A 182 15.27 4.82 -7.94
N ASP A 183 16.43 5.28 -7.45
CA ASP A 183 17.30 6.15 -8.25
C ASP A 183 17.82 5.40 -9.48
N GLY A 184 18.19 4.12 -9.33
CA GLY A 184 18.51 3.24 -10.46
C GLY A 184 17.36 3.08 -11.46
N PHE A 185 16.11 3.00 -10.98
CA PHE A 185 14.92 2.90 -11.83
C PHE A 185 14.64 4.13 -12.70
N ARG A 186 15.33 5.26 -12.46
CA ARG A 186 15.28 6.44 -13.34
C ARG A 186 15.99 6.20 -14.67
N TRP A 187 16.91 5.24 -14.71
CA TRP A 187 17.77 4.96 -15.86
C TRP A 187 17.50 3.59 -16.47
N THR A 188 17.21 2.58 -15.64
CA THR A 188 16.95 1.20 -16.10
C THR A 188 16.06 0.41 -15.13
N LEU A 189 15.25 -0.50 -15.65
CA LEU A 189 14.43 -1.42 -14.86
C LEU A 189 15.12 -2.75 -14.54
N ASP A 190 16.40 -2.93 -14.87
CA ASP A 190 17.10 -4.20 -14.66
C ASP A 190 17.18 -4.61 -13.18
N GLY A 191 17.30 -3.64 -12.27
CA GLY A 191 17.23 -3.89 -10.83
C GLY A 191 15.94 -4.56 -10.40
N MET A 192 14.83 -4.33 -11.11
CA MET A 192 13.52 -4.89 -10.79
C MET A 192 13.45 -6.39 -11.07
N LYS A 193 14.20 -6.88 -12.07
CA LYS A 193 14.27 -8.32 -12.40
C LYS A 193 14.90 -9.13 -11.25
N ARG A 194 15.70 -8.47 -10.40
CA ARG A 194 16.33 -9.06 -9.21
C ARG A 194 15.39 -9.13 -8.00
N LEU A 195 14.24 -8.46 -8.06
CA LEU A 195 13.28 -8.41 -6.96
C LEU A 195 12.23 -9.53 -7.08
N PRO A 196 11.93 -10.29 -6.00
CA PRO A 196 10.90 -11.32 -5.99
C PRO A 196 9.51 -10.79 -6.35
N CYS A 197 8.99 -11.11 -7.53
CA CYS A 197 7.76 -10.51 -8.08
C CYS A 197 7.87 -8.99 -8.35
N GLY A 198 9.06 -8.48 -8.64
CA GLY A 198 9.34 -7.06 -8.89
C GLY A 198 8.34 -6.36 -9.83
N PRO A 199 8.09 -6.84 -11.06
CA PRO A 199 7.12 -6.21 -11.96
C PRO A 199 5.70 -6.11 -11.40
N ARG A 200 5.31 -7.02 -10.51
CA ARG A 200 3.98 -7.04 -9.89
C ARG A 200 3.90 -6.13 -8.67
N LEU A 201 4.97 -5.99 -7.90
CA LEU A 201 4.95 -5.30 -6.60
C LEU A 201 5.56 -3.90 -6.66
N VAL A 202 6.51 -3.67 -7.57
CA VAL A 202 7.21 -2.39 -7.78
C VAL A 202 6.69 -1.66 -9.02
N GLY A 203 6.34 -2.42 -10.06
CA GLY A 203 5.83 -1.86 -11.32
C GLY A 203 4.66 -0.87 -11.17
N PRO A 204 3.64 -1.15 -10.34
CA PRO A 204 2.55 -0.20 -10.10
C PRO A 204 3.01 1.15 -9.56
N GLY A 205 3.97 1.18 -8.62
CA GLY A 205 4.51 2.42 -8.07
C GLY A 205 5.32 3.23 -9.10
N ILE A 206 6.09 2.55 -9.97
CA ILE A 206 6.79 3.22 -11.07
C ILE A 206 5.80 3.82 -12.07
N VAL A 207 4.80 3.06 -12.50
CA VAL A 207 3.74 3.59 -13.39
C VAL A 207 3.02 4.76 -12.74
N ALA A 208 2.70 4.67 -11.44
CA ALA A 208 2.08 5.76 -10.70
C ALA A 208 2.90 7.07 -10.75
N THR A 209 4.24 7.01 -10.76
CA THR A 209 5.07 8.22 -10.85
C THR A 209 4.93 8.94 -12.19
N LYS A 210 4.86 8.19 -13.29
CA LYS A 210 4.60 8.75 -14.61
C LYS A 210 3.22 9.37 -14.72
N GLU A 211 2.21 8.71 -14.15
CA GLU A 211 0.85 9.26 -14.13
C GLU A 211 0.75 10.54 -13.28
N LEU A 212 1.43 10.58 -12.12
CA LEU A 212 1.56 11.79 -11.29
C LEU A 212 2.26 12.93 -12.04
N SER A 213 3.37 12.63 -12.71
CA SER A 213 4.14 13.57 -13.53
C SER A 213 3.31 14.13 -14.68
N ALA A 214 2.52 13.29 -15.36
CA ALA A 214 1.63 13.69 -16.46
C ALA A 214 0.55 14.70 -16.04
N VAL A 215 0.19 14.74 -14.75
CA VAL A 215 -0.74 15.74 -14.20
C VAL A 215 -0.03 16.88 -13.45
N GLY A 216 1.28 17.03 -13.63
CA GLY A 216 2.08 18.13 -13.09
C GLY A 216 2.47 17.97 -11.62
N ILE A 217 2.33 16.78 -11.04
CA ILE A 217 2.65 16.50 -9.63
C ILE A 217 4.08 15.94 -9.54
N LYS A 218 4.94 16.63 -8.78
CA LYS A 218 6.32 16.19 -8.55
C LYS A 218 6.36 15.03 -7.55
N VAL A 219 7.30 14.11 -7.72
CA VAL A 219 7.56 13.02 -6.76
C VAL A 219 8.96 13.14 -6.17
N GLU A 220 9.04 13.17 -4.85
CA GLU A 220 10.28 13.12 -4.08
C GLU A 220 10.33 11.86 -3.22
N LEU A 221 11.40 11.08 -3.30
CA LEU A 221 11.74 10.05 -2.31
C LEU A 221 12.86 10.59 -1.43
N ARG A 222 12.67 10.58 -0.11
CA ARG A 222 13.59 11.23 0.82
C ARG A 222 14.02 10.28 1.92
N TYR A 223 15.31 10.34 2.24
CA TYR A 223 15.86 9.63 3.40
C TYR A 223 15.41 10.29 4.70
N VAL A 224 15.00 9.47 5.67
CA VAL A 224 14.86 9.84 7.08
C VAL A 224 15.71 8.88 7.93
N PRO A 225 16.42 9.33 8.96
CA PRO A 225 17.16 8.40 9.80
C PRO A 225 16.25 7.46 10.60
N GLY A 226 16.52 6.16 10.50
CA GLY A 226 15.84 5.12 11.27
C GLY A 226 16.05 5.32 12.77
N HIS A 227 15.06 4.90 13.57
CA HIS A 227 15.05 5.00 15.04
C HIS A 227 15.30 6.40 15.62
N ALA A 228 15.10 7.47 14.85
CA ALA A 228 15.35 8.84 15.31
C ALA A 228 14.13 9.54 15.93
N GLY A 229 13.06 8.81 16.25
CA GLY A 229 11.87 9.34 16.92
C GLY A 229 10.94 10.20 16.04
N ILE A 230 11.16 10.26 14.72
CA ILE A 230 10.26 10.97 13.80
C ILE A 230 8.91 10.26 13.77
N GLU A 231 7.84 10.98 14.15
CA GLU A 231 6.52 10.39 14.39
C GLU A 231 6.00 9.57 13.20
N GLY A 232 6.08 10.12 11.98
CA GLY A 232 5.64 9.41 10.77
C GLY A 232 6.40 8.12 10.52
N ASN A 233 7.73 8.12 10.72
CA ASN A 233 8.56 6.92 10.59
C ASN A 233 8.22 5.87 11.66
N VAL A 234 8.06 6.29 12.92
CA VAL A 234 7.66 5.40 14.03
C VAL A 234 6.30 4.74 13.76
N LYS A 235 5.35 5.48 13.16
CA LYS A 235 4.05 4.92 12.79
C LYS A 235 4.15 3.96 11.63
N ALA A 236 4.99 4.25 10.63
CA ALA A 236 5.23 3.35 9.51
C ALA A 236 5.82 2.02 9.99
N ASP A 237 6.82 2.05 10.87
CA ASP A 237 7.39 0.86 11.52
C ASP A 237 6.34 0.05 12.29
N ARG A 238 5.51 0.72 13.08
CA ARG A 238 4.40 0.05 13.77
C ARG A 238 3.40 -0.58 12.78
N ALA A 239 3.05 0.11 11.70
CA ALA A 239 2.15 -0.40 10.67
C ALA A 239 2.75 -1.62 9.94
N ALA A 240 4.05 -1.59 9.64
CA ALA A 240 4.76 -2.71 9.03
C ALA A 240 4.80 -3.92 9.96
N LYS A 241 5.11 -3.71 11.25
CA LYS A 241 5.05 -4.75 12.29
C LYS A 241 3.65 -5.36 12.42
N LYS A 242 2.59 -4.54 12.39
CA LYS A 242 1.20 -5.02 12.38
C LYS A 242 0.88 -5.87 11.14
N GLY A 243 1.41 -5.47 9.97
CA GLY A 243 1.35 -6.25 8.73
C GLY A 243 1.99 -7.63 8.88
N ALA A 244 3.15 -7.68 9.55
CA ALA A 244 3.88 -8.91 9.83
C ALA A 244 3.20 -9.78 10.89
N GLU A 245 2.46 -9.22 11.85
CA GLU A 245 1.78 -9.99 12.90
C GLU A 245 0.55 -10.78 12.42
N HIS A 246 -0.05 -10.40 11.30
CA HIS A 246 -1.35 -10.98 10.93
C HIS A 246 -1.23 -12.37 10.31
N PHE A 247 -1.37 -13.40 11.16
CA PHE A 247 -1.50 -14.78 10.73
C PHE A 247 -2.88 -15.04 10.10
N ALA A 248 -3.03 -14.81 8.80
CA ALA A 248 -4.17 -15.37 8.08
C ALA A 248 -4.07 -16.91 8.14
N LYS A 249 -5.11 -17.57 8.68
CA LYS A 249 -5.30 -19.03 8.79
C LYS A 249 -5.38 -19.77 7.43
N GLN A 250 -4.78 -19.27 6.36
CA GLN A 250 -4.88 -19.86 5.03
C GLN A 250 -3.50 -20.03 4.39
N ARG A 251 -3.03 -21.29 4.37
CA ARG A 251 -1.92 -21.74 3.52
C ARG A 251 -2.39 -21.69 2.07
N VAL A 252 -1.91 -20.72 1.30
CA VAL A 252 -1.90 -20.76 -0.17
C VAL A 252 -0.56 -20.18 -0.62
N ALA A 253 0.12 -20.94 -1.49
CA ALA A 253 1.46 -20.67 -1.99
C ALA A 253 1.54 -19.41 -2.87
N GLY A 254 2.69 -18.74 -2.82
CA GLY A 254 3.04 -17.56 -3.62
C GLY A 254 3.02 -16.26 -2.82
N VAL A 255 3.98 -15.38 -3.11
CA VAL A 255 4.05 -14.03 -2.52
C VAL A 255 2.77 -13.27 -2.90
N MET A 256 1.92 -13.04 -1.91
CA MET A 256 0.73 -12.21 -2.01
C MET A 256 0.80 -11.13 -0.96
N ILE A 257 0.53 -9.90 -1.38
CA ILE A 257 0.33 -8.76 -0.50
C ILE A 257 -1.17 -8.68 -0.21
N GLU A 258 -1.56 -8.91 1.04
CA GLU A 258 -2.96 -8.81 1.49
C GLU A 258 -3.13 -7.58 2.37
N LEU A 259 -4.05 -6.68 2.02
CA LEU A 259 -4.39 -5.50 2.82
C LEU A 259 -5.13 -5.96 4.08
N LEU A 260 -4.60 -5.59 5.23
CA LEU A 260 -5.28 -5.74 6.50
C LEU A 260 -6.00 -4.43 6.76
N GLY A 261 -7.34 -4.45 6.75
CA GLY A 261 -8.17 -3.25 6.78
C GLY A 261 -7.69 -2.19 7.78
N GLY A 262 -7.57 -0.95 7.29
CA GLY A 262 -7.27 0.21 8.12
C GLY A 262 -8.38 0.41 9.14
N GLY A 263 -8.03 0.42 10.42
CA GLY A 263 -8.93 0.77 11.51
C GLY A 263 -9.07 2.29 11.58
N GLY A 264 -9.84 2.87 10.67
CA GLY A 264 -10.43 4.19 10.87
C GLY A 264 -11.71 3.99 11.68
N HIS A 265 -11.64 4.23 12.99
CA HIS A 265 -12.84 4.53 13.75
C HIS A 265 -13.31 5.92 13.33
N ASP A 266 -14.22 5.95 12.36
CA ASP A 266 -15.14 7.06 12.18
C ASP A 266 -16.36 6.80 13.08
N LEU A 267 -16.31 7.47 14.23
CA LEU A 267 -17.35 8.20 14.97
C LEU A 267 -16.75 8.58 16.32
#